data_AF-A0A7S2APL2-F1
#
_entry.id   AF-A0A7S2APL2-F1
#
_cell.length_a   1.000
_cell.length_b   1.000
_cell.length_c   1.000
_cell.angle_alpha   90.00
_cell.angle_beta   90.00
_cell.angle_gamma   90.00
#
_symmetry.space_group_name_H-M   'P 1'
#
loop_
_entity.id
_entity.type
_entity.pdbx_description
1 polymer ?
#
loop_
_entity_poly.entity_id
_entity_poly.type
_entity_poly.pdbx_seq_one_letter_code
_entity_poly.pdbx_strand_id
1 'polypeptide(L)'
;LGPNGSWAALMKVEPSRPSDCLNGLRVLSMIWVILGHGLTQPLLVSGFRNAECVKKTPFCLDAYSTNPLIDILFAGDCGVDTFFFIGGFLLSYVGMSRSVPVIMGTVLRYARLLPCLGFVMMVYVLIAPYWTFGPFSPRFQNDVFNNCSNNTWWAELLFISAFFPWSNPKACMGWSWYLGLDMLFAILGLAMLNVWKKLPVTAWAMVFIMTAASLAVTIQQVLHYDMQYSLFGAHEGNYQFHLYIKFYPRLPVFFVGLCAPWAMPSSEAGAVPRSRRATALVMLGCLVAVAVGACCIFLPA
;
A
#
# COMPACT_ATOMS: atom_id res chain seq x y z
N LEU A 1 -21.40 -9.32 -16.61
CA LEU A 1 -21.98 -9.65 -17.93
C LEU A 1 -23.44 -9.22 -17.89
N GLY A 2 -23.80 -8.18 -18.65
CA GLY A 2 -25.21 -7.80 -18.81
C GLY A 2 -25.97 -8.86 -19.63
N PRO A 3 -27.29 -8.68 -19.82
CA PRO A 3 -28.16 -9.67 -20.48
C PRO A 3 -27.75 -10.09 -21.90
N ASN A 4 -26.89 -9.31 -22.59
CA ASN A 4 -26.41 -9.58 -23.95
C ASN A 4 -24.88 -9.80 -24.06
N GLY A 5 -24.19 -10.06 -22.94
CA GLY A 5 -22.74 -10.24 -22.95
C GLY A 5 -22.31 -11.63 -23.44
N SER A 6 -21.59 -11.72 -24.56
CA SER A 6 -20.94 -12.97 -25.00
C SER A 6 -19.54 -13.12 -24.37
N TRP A 7 -19.03 -14.35 -24.26
CA TRP A 7 -17.64 -14.61 -23.83
C TRP A 7 -16.61 -13.91 -24.73
N ALA A 8 -16.92 -13.73 -26.02
CA ALA A 8 -16.09 -12.96 -26.94
C ALA A 8 -16.02 -11.46 -26.56
N ALA A 9 -17.03 -10.92 -25.86
CA ALA A 9 -16.99 -9.56 -25.35
C ALA A 9 -16.00 -9.40 -24.18
N LEU A 10 -15.70 -10.46 -23.43
CA LEU A 10 -14.67 -10.43 -22.37
C LEU A 10 -13.24 -10.44 -22.94
N MET A 11 -13.05 -11.01 -24.14
CA MET A 11 -11.75 -11.06 -24.81
C MET A 11 -11.51 -9.86 -25.75
N LYS A 12 -12.46 -8.94 -25.89
CA LYS A 12 -12.25 -7.71 -26.65
C LYS A 12 -11.26 -6.83 -25.91
N VAL A 13 -10.14 -6.55 -26.57
CA VAL A 13 -9.18 -5.53 -26.13
C VAL A 13 -9.90 -4.18 -26.16
N GLU A 14 -10.01 -3.53 -25.01
CA GLU A 14 -10.53 -2.17 -24.94
C GLU A 14 -9.60 -1.21 -25.69
N PRO A 15 -10.14 -0.16 -26.34
CA PRO A 15 -9.29 0.86 -26.95
C PRO A 15 -8.39 1.51 -25.90
N SER A 16 -7.11 1.63 -26.24
CA SER A 16 -6.06 2.20 -25.38
C SER A 16 -6.47 3.57 -24.85
N ARG A 17 -6.48 3.73 -23.53
CA ARG A 17 -6.71 4.99 -22.84
C ARG A 17 -5.39 5.55 -22.32
N PRO A 18 -5.24 6.88 -22.22
CA PRO A 18 -4.01 7.47 -21.70
C PRO A 18 -3.65 7.08 -20.26
N SER A 19 -4.62 6.61 -19.47
CA SER A 19 -4.43 6.13 -18.09
C SER A 19 -4.07 4.64 -17.99
N ASP A 20 -3.94 3.91 -19.11
CA ASP A 20 -3.71 2.46 -19.09
C ASP A 20 -2.35 2.07 -18.52
N CYS A 21 -1.38 2.99 -18.53
CA CYS A 21 -0.10 2.81 -17.84
C CYS A 21 -0.30 2.55 -16.33
N LEU A 22 -1.36 3.08 -15.71
CA LEU A 22 -1.69 2.82 -14.31
C LEU A 22 -2.11 1.36 -14.09
N ASN A 23 -2.70 0.70 -15.09
CA ASN A 23 -3.02 -0.73 -15.00
C ASN A 23 -1.75 -1.57 -15.04
N GLY A 24 -0.79 -1.23 -15.90
CA GLY A 24 0.53 -1.87 -15.91
C GLY A 24 1.26 -1.70 -14.58
N LEU A 25 1.22 -0.49 -14.02
CA LEU A 25 1.81 -0.19 -12.71
C LEU A 25 1.18 -1.03 -11.58
N ARG A 26 -0.16 -1.21 -11.58
CA ARG A 26 -0.83 -2.10 -10.62
C ARG A 26 -0.37 -3.55 -10.72
N VAL A 27 -0.19 -4.06 -11.93
CA VAL A 27 0.24 -5.46 -12.14
C VAL A 27 1.65 -5.66 -11.60
N LEU A 28 2.58 -4.78 -11.95
CA LEU A 28 3.96 -4.86 -11.48
C LEU A 28 4.04 -4.75 -9.95
N SER A 29 3.34 -3.79 -9.35
CA SER A 29 3.32 -3.64 -7.89
C SER A 29 2.61 -4.79 -7.18
N MET A 30 1.56 -5.37 -7.77
CA MET A 30 0.91 -6.55 -7.19
C MET A 30 1.83 -7.77 -7.20
N ILE A 31 2.54 -8.00 -8.30
CA ILE A 31 3.55 -9.07 -8.37
C ILE A 31 4.61 -8.86 -7.29
N TRP A 32 5.08 -7.62 -7.13
CA TRP A 32 6.09 -7.29 -6.14
C TRP A 32 5.60 -7.52 -4.69
N VAL A 33 4.37 -7.08 -4.37
CA VAL A 33 3.74 -7.32 -3.07
C VAL A 33 3.55 -8.82 -2.79
N ILE A 34 3.08 -9.59 -3.77
CA ILE A 34 2.91 -11.05 -3.63
C ILE A 34 4.24 -11.74 -3.35
N LEU A 35 5.30 -11.38 -4.11
CA LEU A 35 6.62 -11.96 -3.92
C LEU A 35 7.23 -11.56 -2.57
N GLY A 36 7.12 -10.30 -2.18
CA GLY A 36 7.61 -9.79 -0.90
C GLY A 36 6.92 -10.45 0.28
N HIS A 37 5.58 -10.48 0.30
CA HIS A 37 4.83 -11.17 1.36
C HIS A 37 5.01 -12.69 1.34
N GLY A 38 5.24 -13.30 0.18
CA GLY A 38 5.61 -14.71 0.10
C GLY A 38 6.89 -15.03 0.90
N LEU A 39 7.82 -14.07 0.96
CA LEU A 39 9.04 -14.17 1.75
C LEU A 39 8.84 -13.74 3.21
N THR A 40 8.09 -12.66 3.48
CA THR A 40 7.99 -12.07 4.83
C THR A 40 6.90 -12.69 5.71
N GLN A 41 5.79 -13.16 5.16
CA GLN A 41 4.73 -13.79 5.97
C GLN A 41 5.20 -15.08 6.68
N PRO A 42 6.08 -15.91 6.10
CA PRO A 42 6.73 -16.98 6.85
C PRO A 42 7.59 -16.53 8.03
N LEU A 43 8.13 -15.31 8.07
CA LEU A 43 8.80 -14.80 9.28
C LEU A 43 7.80 -14.61 10.42
N LEU A 44 6.60 -14.14 10.10
CA LEU A 44 5.63 -13.64 11.07
C LEU A 44 4.59 -14.69 11.49
N VAL A 45 4.15 -15.55 10.56
CA VAL A 45 2.94 -16.38 10.74
C VAL A 45 3.22 -17.88 10.61
N SER A 46 3.81 -18.32 9.49
CA SER A 46 3.93 -19.75 9.19
C SER A 46 5.27 -20.37 9.59
N GLY A 47 6.38 -19.65 9.52
CA GLY A 47 7.74 -20.17 9.77
C GLY A 47 8.46 -20.64 8.50
N PHE A 48 9.81 -20.65 8.54
CA PHE A 48 10.64 -21.23 7.48
C PHE A 48 10.98 -22.69 7.74
N ARG A 49 11.17 -23.47 6.65
CA ARG A 49 11.66 -24.85 6.73
C ARG A 49 13.11 -24.96 7.21
N ASN A 50 13.94 -23.97 6.92
CA ASN A 50 15.34 -23.91 7.35
C ASN A 50 15.69 -22.48 7.80
N ALA A 51 15.25 -22.10 8.99
CA ALA A 51 15.44 -20.76 9.54
C ALA A 51 16.92 -20.38 9.73
N GLU A 52 17.83 -21.37 9.84
CA GLU A 52 19.26 -21.16 10.06
C GLU A 52 19.97 -20.67 8.79
N CYS A 53 19.65 -21.25 7.62
CA CYS A 53 20.15 -20.79 6.31
C CYS A 53 19.66 -19.38 5.94
N VAL A 54 18.45 -18.99 6.37
CA VAL A 54 17.94 -17.62 6.15
C VAL A 54 18.65 -16.60 7.07
N LYS A 55 19.00 -16.99 8.31
CA LYS A 55 19.44 -16.06 9.35
C LYS A 55 20.89 -15.59 9.29
N LYS A 56 21.83 -16.38 8.76
CA LYS A 56 23.26 -16.02 8.54
C LYS A 56 24.09 -17.28 8.35
N THR A 57 24.29 -17.72 7.10
CA THR A 57 25.38 -18.68 6.82
C THR A 57 26.10 -18.30 5.54
N PRO A 58 27.44 -18.14 5.54
CA PRO A 58 28.22 -17.83 4.34
C PRO A 58 28.21 -18.96 3.30
N PHE A 59 27.65 -20.12 3.66
CA PHE A 59 27.53 -21.30 2.81
C PHE A 59 26.18 -21.41 2.09
N CYS A 60 25.21 -20.53 2.38
CA CYS A 60 23.95 -20.44 1.63
C CYS A 60 23.99 -19.25 0.68
N LEU A 61 23.90 -19.52 -0.63
CA LEU A 61 23.72 -18.49 -1.66
C LEU A 61 22.39 -17.73 -1.49
N ASP A 62 21.41 -18.36 -0.84
CA ASP A 62 20.08 -17.82 -0.54
C ASP A 62 20.02 -17.10 0.83
N ALA A 63 21.15 -16.91 1.52
CA ALA A 63 21.17 -16.20 2.78
C ALA A 63 20.89 -14.70 2.56
N TYR A 64 20.08 -14.11 3.45
CA TYR A 64 19.65 -12.71 3.38
C TYR A 64 20.83 -11.74 3.21
N SER A 65 21.90 -11.92 3.98
CA SER A 65 23.04 -10.99 4.01
C SER A 65 23.96 -11.07 2.79
N THR A 66 23.76 -12.02 1.88
CA THR A 66 24.67 -12.28 0.76
C THR A 66 24.07 -12.00 -0.61
N ASN A 67 22.75 -11.80 -0.71
CA ASN A 67 22.06 -11.67 -1.98
C ASN A 67 21.23 -10.37 -2.07
N PRO A 68 21.66 -9.37 -2.86
CA PRO A 68 20.94 -8.09 -2.99
C PRO A 68 19.57 -8.22 -3.66
N LEU A 69 19.28 -9.34 -4.35
CA LEU A 69 17.93 -9.58 -4.88
C LEU A 69 16.91 -9.80 -3.76
N ILE A 70 17.34 -10.28 -2.59
CA ILE A 70 16.46 -10.46 -1.44
C ILE A 70 16.04 -9.10 -0.87
N ASP A 71 16.91 -8.08 -0.92
CA ASP A 71 16.55 -6.71 -0.51
C ASP A 71 15.46 -6.11 -1.40
N ILE A 72 15.51 -6.38 -2.71
CA ILE A 72 14.44 -5.98 -3.64
C ILE A 72 13.14 -6.68 -3.27
N LEU A 73 13.16 -7.99 -2.97
CA LEU A 73 11.97 -8.73 -2.58
C LEU A 73 11.37 -8.20 -1.27
N PHE A 74 12.22 -7.90 -0.28
CA PHE A 74 11.78 -7.33 1.00
C PHE A 74 11.20 -5.92 0.85
N ALA A 75 11.78 -5.10 -0.03
CA ALA A 75 11.22 -3.80 -0.41
C ALA A 75 9.84 -3.91 -1.10
N GLY A 76 9.35 -5.11 -1.40
CA GLY A 76 7.97 -5.35 -1.87
C GLY A 76 6.89 -4.83 -0.91
N ASP A 77 7.23 -4.66 0.36
CA ASP A 77 6.43 -3.95 1.36
C ASP A 77 6.14 -2.50 0.96
N CYS A 78 7.03 -1.84 0.22
CA CYS A 78 6.80 -0.52 -0.37
C CYS A 78 5.91 -0.58 -1.61
N GLY A 79 5.68 -1.76 -2.19
CA GLY A 79 4.82 -1.92 -3.38
C GLY A 79 3.39 -1.44 -3.15
N VAL A 80 2.88 -1.51 -1.92
CA VAL A 80 1.56 -1.00 -1.51
C VAL A 80 1.39 0.51 -1.75
N ASP A 81 2.48 1.27 -1.68
CA ASP A 81 2.49 2.74 -1.87
C ASP A 81 2.03 3.14 -3.27
N THR A 82 2.31 2.27 -4.25
CA THR A 82 1.82 2.43 -5.61
C THR A 82 0.30 2.57 -5.64
N PHE A 83 -0.41 1.74 -4.87
CA PHE A 83 -1.86 1.75 -4.86
C PHE A 83 -2.41 2.99 -4.15
N PHE A 84 -1.73 3.48 -3.10
CA PHE A 84 -2.07 4.77 -2.47
C PHE A 84 -1.86 5.94 -3.44
N PHE A 85 -0.74 5.98 -4.18
CA PHE A 85 -0.51 6.97 -5.24
C PHE A 85 -1.63 6.93 -6.28
N ILE A 86 -1.94 5.76 -6.82
CA ILE A 86 -3.00 5.60 -7.84
C ILE A 86 -4.37 5.99 -7.28
N GLY A 87 -4.64 5.66 -6.01
CA GLY A 87 -5.86 6.04 -5.31
C GLY A 87 -6.03 7.56 -5.25
N GLY A 88 -5.00 8.28 -4.80
CA GLY A 88 -4.99 9.74 -4.76
C GLY A 88 -5.11 10.36 -6.15
N PHE A 89 -4.37 9.82 -7.12
CA PHE A 89 -4.39 10.28 -8.51
C PHE A 89 -5.78 10.18 -9.13
N LEU A 90 -6.41 9.00 -9.07
CA LEU A 90 -7.73 8.80 -9.67
C LEU A 90 -8.83 9.58 -8.96
N LEU A 91 -8.76 9.69 -7.63
CA LEU A 91 -9.69 10.49 -6.85
C LEU A 91 -9.64 11.95 -7.28
N SER A 92 -8.43 12.50 -7.40
CA SER A 92 -8.22 13.88 -7.84
C SER A 92 -8.60 14.07 -9.31
N TYR A 93 -8.06 13.24 -10.21
CA TYR A 93 -8.27 13.33 -11.65
C TYR A 93 -9.75 13.26 -12.06
N VAL A 94 -10.48 12.27 -11.54
CA VAL A 94 -11.93 12.13 -11.83
C VAL A 94 -12.71 13.22 -11.09
N GLY A 95 -12.35 13.48 -9.84
CA GLY A 95 -13.06 14.40 -8.98
C GLY A 95 -12.92 15.87 -9.42
N MET A 96 -11.85 16.27 -10.11
CA MET A 96 -11.64 17.65 -10.58
C MET A 96 -12.80 18.16 -11.46
N SER A 97 -13.38 17.28 -12.29
CA SER A 97 -14.45 17.63 -13.24
C SER A 97 -15.88 17.45 -12.71
N ARG A 98 -16.05 16.83 -11.53
CA ARG A 98 -17.37 16.42 -10.99
C ARG A 98 -17.64 17.02 -9.63
N SER A 99 -18.89 16.99 -9.17
CA SER A 99 -19.19 17.25 -7.75
C SER A 99 -18.64 16.10 -6.90
N VAL A 100 -18.07 16.45 -5.75
CA VAL A 100 -17.39 15.47 -4.88
C VAL A 100 -18.01 15.56 -3.48
N PRO A 101 -19.23 15.05 -3.27
CA PRO A 101 -19.83 15.04 -1.95
C PRO A 101 -19.04 14.09 -1.04
N VAL A 102 -18.39 14.62 0.01
CA VAL A 102 -17.52 13.84 0.91
C VAL A 102 -18.31 12.70 1.57
N ILE A 103 -19.45 13.01 2.20
CA ILE A 103 -20.25 12.03 2.94
C ILE A 103 -20.78 10.93 2.01
N MET A 104 -21.47 11.31 0.93
CA MET A 104 -22.05 10.35 -0.01
C MET A 104 -20.95 9.52 -0.70
N GLY A 105 -19.83 10.14 -1.08
CA GLY A 105 -18.67 9.44 -1.66
C GLY A 105 -18.10 8.39 -0.71
N THR A 106 -17.96 8.72 0.57
CA THR A 106 -17.51 7.77 1.60
C THR A 106 -18.50 6.64 1.83
N VAL A 107 -19.81 6.93 1.92
CA VAL A 107 -20.84 5.91 2.12
C VAL A 107 -20.91 4.94 0.95
N LEU A 108 -20.89 5.44 -0.30
CA LEU A 108 -20.90 4.60 -1.49
C LEU A 108 -19.65 3.70 -1.56
N ARG A 109 -18.50 4.24 -1.15
CA ARG A 109 -17.26 3.47 -1.09
C ARG A 109 -17.31 2.40 -0.02
N TYR A 110 -17.80 2.73 1.16
CA TYR A 110 -18.01 1.79 2.26
C TYR A 110 -18.95 0.65 1.84
N ALA A 111 -20.11 0.97 1.27
CA ALA A 111 -21.08 0.00 0.77
C ALA A 111 -20.53 -0.91 -0.34
N ARG A 112 -19.58 -0.40 -1.14
CA ARG A 112 -18.90 -1.19 -2.18
C ARG A 112 -17.87 -2.18 -1.60
N LEU A 113 -17.11 -1.78 -0.58
CA LEU A 113 -15.99 -2.58 -0.06
C LEU A 113 -16.43 -3.58 1.01
N LEU A 114 -17.39 -3.19 1.86
CA LEU A 114 -17.82 -3.98 3.02
C LEU A 114 -18.26 -5.41 2.66
N PRO A 115 -19.09 -5.67 1.62
CA PRO A 115 -19.59 -7.03 1.36
C PRO A 115 -18.46 -8.01 1.02
N CYS A 116 -17.48 -7.55 0.25
CA CYS A 116 -16.32 -8.37 -0.12
C CYS A 116 -15.43 -8.62 1.10
N LEU A 117 -15.12 -7.58 1.88
CA LEU A 117 -14.32 -7.72 3.09
C LEU A 117 -14.99 -8.65 4.11
N GLY A 118 -16.30 -8.51 4.34
CA GLY A 118 -17.06 -9.37 5.24
C GLY A 118 -17.05 -10.82 4.80
N PHE A 119 -17.19 -11.09 3.50
CA PHE A 119 -17.07 -12.45 2.96
C PHE A 119 -15.66 -13.02 3.17
N VAL A 120 -14.61 -12.26 2.85
CA VAL A 120 -13.22 -12.70 3.06
C VAL A 120 -12.94 -12.97 4.53
N MET A 121 -13.42 -12.10 5.43
CA MET A 121 -13.27 -12.27 6.86
C MET A 121 -13.98 -13.53 7.37
N MET A 122 -15.19 -13.79 6.90
CA MET A 122 -15.92 -15.02 7.22
C MET A 122 -15.12 -16.26 6.81
N VAL A 123 -14.59 -16.28 5.58
CA VAL A 123 -13.74 -17.39 5.10
C VAL A 123 -12.48 -17.52 5.96
N TYR A 124 -11.82 -16.40 6.26
CA TYR A 124 -10.57 -16.39 7.01
C TYR A 124 -10.72 -16.89 8.45
N VAL A 125 -11.80 -16.50 9.13
CA VAL A 125 -12.00 -16.85 10.54
C VAL A 125 -12.66 -18.22 10.70
N LEU A 126 -13.67 -18.54 9.87
CA LEU A 126 -14.52 -19.72 10.06
C LEU A 126 -14.09 -20.93 9.23
N ILE A 127 -13.35 -20.74 8.13
CA ILE A 127 -13.03 -21.83 7.18
C ILE A 127 -11.53 -22.10 7.13
N ALA A 128 -10.71 -21.06 6.95
CA ALA A 128 -9.28 -21.20 6.70
C ALA A 128 -8.53 -22.03 7.77
N PRO A 129 -8.76 -21.87 9.10
CA PRO A 129 -8.04 -22.63 10.12
C PRO A 129 -8.28 -24.15 10.00
N TYR A 130 -9.48 -24.55 9.57
CA TYR A 130 -9.88 -25.95 9.45
C TYR A 130 -9.49 -26.58 8.10
N TRP A 131 -9.23 -25.75 7.08
CA TRP A 131 -8.80 -26.22 5.76
C TRP A 131 -7.27 -26.37 5.68
N THR A 132 -6.49 -25.62 6.45
CA THR A 132 -5.02 -25.70 6.39
C THR A 132 -4.46 -26.94 7.10
N PHE A 133 -3.55 -27.65 6.42
CA PHE A 133 -2.79 -28.80 6.97
C PHE A 133 -1.29 -28.65 6.70
N GLY A 134 -0.45 -29.25 7.54
CA GLY A 134 1.01 -29.25 7.40
C GLY A 134 1.76 -28.70 8.62
N PRO A 135 3.10 -28.71 8.59
CA PRO A 135 3.94 -28.39 9.75
C PRO A 135 3.76 -26.96 10.29
N PHE A 136 3.30 -26.04 9.43
CA PHE A 136 3.07 -24.64 9.77
C PHE A 136 1.60 -24.33 10.11
N SER A 137 0.68 -25.28 9.91
CA SER A 137 -0.74 -25.10 10.19
C SER A 137 -1.06 -24.76 11.65
N PRO A 138 -0.41 -25.33 12.69
CA PRO A 138 -0.73 -24.98 14.06
C PRO A 138 -0.39 -23.54 14.41
N ARG A 139 0.68 -22.98 13.82
CA ARG A 139 1.07 -21.57 14.03
C ARG A 139 0.04 -20.62 13.41
N PHE A 140 -0.33 -20.88 12.16
CA PHE A 140 -1.37 -20.13 11.46
C PHE A 140 -2.71 -20.19 12.21
N GLN A 141 -3.16 -21.38 12.60
CA GLN A 141 -4.38 -21.56 13.37
C GLN A 141 -4.35 -20.79 14.69
N ASN A 142 -3.23 -20.89 15.41
CA ASN A 142 -3.05 -20.17 16.67
C ASN A 142 -3.05 -18.64 16.47
N ASP A 143 -2.51 -18.14 15.36
CA ASP A 143 -2.57 -16.72 15.02
C ASP A 143 -4.01 -16.25 14.80
N VAL A 144 -4.78 -16.98 13.97
CA VAL A 144 -6.20 -16.66 13.70
C VAL A 144 -7.03 -16.72 14.99
N PHE A 145 -6.93 -17.80 15.74
CA PHE A 145 -7.75 -18.00 16.94
C PHE A 145 -7.44 -16.99 18.04
N ASN A 146 -6.18 -16.59 18.23
CA ASN A 146 -5.83 -15.63 19.27
C ASN A 146 -6.07 -14.17 18.84
N ASN A 147 -5.78 -13.82 17.59
CA ASN A 147 -5.89 -12.43 17.15
C ASN A 147 -7.35 -12.04 16.86
N CYS A 148 -8.17 -12.96 16.32
CA CYS A 148 -9.56 -12.67 15.98
C CYS A 148 -10.55 -12.85 17.15
N SER A 149 -10.19 -13.59 18.21
CA SER A 149 -11.05 -13.78 19.39
C SER A 149 -11.04 -12.58 20.35
N ASN A 150 -10.04 -11.70 20.27
CA ASN A 150 -9.85 -10.54 21.16
C ASN A 150 -10.82 -9.36 20.90
N ASN A 151 -11.99 -9.61 20.30
CA ASN A 151 -13.03 -8.62 20.06
C ASN A 151 -12.57 -7.39 19.23
N THR A 152 -11.64 -7.57 18.29
CA THR A 152 -11.17 -6.53 17.36
C THR A 152 -11.72 -6.67 15.94
N TRP A 153 -12.47 -7.74 15.66
CA TRP A 153 -13.00 -8.06 14.32
C TRP A 153 -13.91 -6.95 13.74
N TRP A 154 -14.68 -6.27 14.59
CA TRP A 154 -15.57 -5.19 14.15
C TRP A 154 -14.80 -3.96 13.65
N ALA A 155 -13.58 -3.73 14.15
CA ALA A 155 -12.73 -2.62 13.70
C ALA A 155 -12.31 -2.78 12.23
N GLU A 156 -12.20 -4.02 11.75
CA GLU A 156 -11.94 -4.35 10.35
C GLU A 156 -13.11 -3.96 9.46
N LEU A 157 -14.33 -4.34 9.87
CA LEU A 157 -15.56 -4.03 9.13
C LEU A 157 -15.88 -2.53 9.11
N LEU A 158 -15.37 -1.78 10.09
CA LEU A 158 -15.46 -0.33 10.12
C LEU A 158 -14.29 0.37 9.42
N PHE A 159 -13.30 -0.36 8.88
CA PHE A 159 -12.08 0.19 8.26
C PHE A 159 -11.27 1.09 9.20
N ILE A 160 -11.27 0.79 10.51
CA ILE A 160 -10.50 1.54 11.51
C ILE A 160 -9.38 0.71 12.16
N SER A 161 -9.13 -0.49 11.64
CA SER A 161 -8.09 -1.40 12.13
C SER A 161 -6.66 -0.85 12.02
N ALA A 162 -6.44 0.17 11.19
CA ALA A 162 -5.16 0.90 11.15
C ALA A 162 -4.88 1.71 12.44
N PHE A 163 -5.92 2.03 13.23
CA PHE A 163 -5.81 2.87 14.43
C PHE A 163 -6.17 2.13 15.72
N PHE A 164 -7.02 1.12 15.62
CA PHE A 164 -7.58 0.41 16.77
C PHE A 164 -7.18 -1.07 16.77
N PRO A 165 -6.60 -1.59 17.87
CA PRO A 165 -6.14 -0.91 19.07
C PRO A 165 -4.80 -0.18 18.85
N TRP A 166 -4.70 1.07 19.30
CA TRP A 166 -3.48 1.88 19.14
C TRP A 166 -2.26 1.25 19.83
N SER A 167 -2.49 0.56 20.95
CA SER A 167 -1.46 -0.01 21.83
C SER A 167 -1.01 -1.43 21.48
N ASN A 168 -1.81 -2.19 20.73
CA ASN A 168 -1.50 -3.58 20.38
C ASN A 168 -2.12 -3.90 19.03
N PRO A 169 -1.41 -3.65 17.92
CA PRO A 169 -1.92 -3.77 16.56
C PRO A 169 -2.05 -5.22 16.08
N LYS A 170 -2.52 -6.11 16.96
CA LYS A 170 -2.97 -7.45 16.59
C LYS A 170 -4.35 -7.31 15.94
N ALA A 171 -4.32 -6.92 14.67
CA ALA A 171 -5.46 -6.99 13.78
C ALA A 171 -5.89 -8.45 13.63
N CYS A 172 -7.19 -8.70 13.44
CA CYS A 172 -7.66 -10.06 13.17
C CYS A 172 -7.08 -10.56 11.85
N MET A 173 -7.07 -9.71 10.82
CA MET A 173 -6.40 -9.98 9.55
C MET A 173 -5.20 -9.05 9.41
N GLY A 174 -3.97 -9.52 9.62
CA GLY A 174 -2.78 -8.66 9.65
C GLY A 174 -2.49 -7.81 8.41
N TRP A 175 -3.19 -8.03 7.29
CA TRP A 175 -3.08 -7.24 6.04
C TRP A 175 -4.21 -6.20 5.86
N SER A 176 -5.24 -6.23 6.69
CA SER A 176 -6.43 -5.38 6.54
C SER A 176 -6.18 -3.90 6.84
N TRP A 177 -5.10 -3.56 7.55
CA TRP A 177 -4.68 -2.19 7.82
C TRP A 177 -4.62 -1.35 6.53
N TYR A 178 -4.25 -1.97 5.42
CA TYR A 178 -4.22 -1.33 4.10
C TYR A 178 -5.59 -0.78 3.72
N LEU A 179 -6.66 -1.56 3.91
CA LEU A 179 -8.03 -1.11 3.63
C LEU A 179 -8.48 -0.01 4.60
N GLY A 180 -8.04 -0.06 5.85
CA GLY A 180 -8.26 1.01 6.82
C GLY A 180 -7.63 2.34 6.39
N LEU A 181 -6.36 2.30 5.98
CA LEU A 181 -5.66 3.47 5.44
C LEU A 181 -6.27 3.94 4.12
N ASP A 182 -6.65 3.03 3.24
CA ASP A 182 -7.31 3.35 1.99
C ASP A 182 -8.60 4.15 2.24
N MET A 183 -9.43 3.74 3.21
CA MET A 183 -10.64 4.48 3.59
C MET A 183 -10.33 5.86 4.15
N LEU A 184 -9.37 5.96 5.08
CA LEU A 184 -8.91 7.24 5.63
C LEU A 184 -8.46 8.18 4.51
N PHE A 185 -7.59 7.70 3.63
CA PHE A 185 -7.00 8.49 2.56
C PHE A 185 -8.06 8.95 1.55
N ALA A 186 -9.09 8.14 1.26
CA ALA A 186 -10.18 8.64 0.44
C ALA A 186 -10.99 9.72 1.14
N ILE A 187 -11.33 9.58 2.43
CA ILE A 187 -12.05 10.64 3.16
C ILE A 187 -11.24 11.95 3.12
N LEU A 188 -9.94 11.85 3.42
CA LEU A 188 -9.01 12.96 3.40
C LEU A 188 -8.88 13.57 2.00
N GLY A 189 -8.68 12.74 0.97
CA GLY A 189 -8.57 13.17 -0.42
C GLY A 189 -9.83 13.85 -0.94
N LEU A 190 -11.03 13.31 -0.62
CA LEU A 190 -12.31 13.93 -0.98
C LEU A 190 -12.44 15.30 -0.32
N ALA A 191 -12.08 15.43 0.95
CA ALA A 191 -12.12 16.71 1.66
C ALA A 191 -11.13 17.73 1.06
N MET A 192 -9.87 17.33 0.88
CA MET A 192 -8.82 18.20 0.34
C MET A 192 -9.10 18.63 -1.09
N LEU A 193 -9.66 17.76 -1.93
CA LEU A 193 -10.06 18.11 -3.29
C LEU A 193 -11.16 19.18 -3.31
N ASN A 194 -12.13 19.12 -2.38
CA ASN A 194 -13.13 20.17 -2.25
C ASN A 194 -12.52 21.49 -1.80
N VAL A 195 -11.54 21.46 -0.90
CA VAL A 195 -10.81 22.67 -0.52
C VAL A 195 -10.01 23.21 -1.70
N TRP A 196 -9.33 22.36 -2.47
CA TRP A 196 -8.55 22.79 -3.64
C TRP A 196 -9.40 23.49 -4.70
N LYS A 197 -10.61 23.00 -4.95
CA LYS A 197 -11.56 23.64 -5.90
C LYS A 197 -11.99 25.04 -5.50
N LYS A 198 -12.03 25.34 -4.19
CA LYS A 198 -12.47 26.64 -3.66
C LYS A 198 -11.30 27.57 -3.36
N LEU A 199 -10.25 27.02 -2.76
CA LEU A 199 -9.09 27.68 -2.18
C LEU A 199 -7.81 26.87 -2.51
N PRO A 200 -7.31 26.97 -3.76
CA PRO A 200 -6.20 26.12 -4.21
C PRO A 200 -4.90 26.36 -3.42
N VAL A 201 -4.61 27.61 -3.04
CA VAL A 201 -3.42 27.96 -2.23
C VAL A 201 -3.49 27.31 -0.85
N THR A 202 -4.67 27.33 -0.21
CA THR A 202 -4.89 26.68 1.09
C THR A 202 -4.73 25.17 0.99
N ALA A 203 -5.23 24.54 -0.09
CA ALA A 203 -5.05 23.11 -0.29
C ALA A 203 -3.57 22.71 -0.46
N TRP A 204 -2.81 23.45 -1.25
CA TRP A 204 -1.36 23.24 -1.38
C TRP A 204 -0.63 23.41 -0.06
N ALA A 205 -0.95 24.44 0.72
CA ALA A 205 -0.38 24.66 2.05
C ALA A 205 -0.70 23.50 3.01
N MET A 206 -1.95 23.01 3.03
CA MET A 206 -2.34 21.86 3.85
C MET A 206 -1.59 20.60 3.46
N VAL A 207 -1.47 20.29 2.15
CA VAL A 207 -0.69 19.14 1.69
C VAL A 207 0.75 19.25 2.18
N PHE A 208 1.38 20.42 2.01
CA PHE A 208 2.76 20.63 2.39
C PHE A 208 2.97 20.46 3.91
N ILE A 209 2.12 21.08 4.72
CA ILE A 209 2.19 20.99 6.18
C ILE A 209 1.98 19.55 6.66
N MET A 210 0.96 18.86 6.14
CA MET A 210 0.68 17.47 6.52
C MET A 210 1.79 16.53 6.08
N THR A 211 2.38 16.73 4.91
CA THR A 211 3.54 15.95 4.42
C THR A 211 4.75 16.17 5.32
N ALA A 212 5.06 17.42 5.68
CA ALA A 212 6.17 17.75 6.56
C ALA A 212 5.96 17.15 7.97
N ALA A 213 4.75 17.24 8.51
CA ALA A 213 4.40 16.61 9.78
C ALA A 213 4.55 15.08 9.71
N SER A 214 4.11 14.46 8.61
CA SER A 214 4.28 13.03 8.35
C SER A 214 5.74 12.58 8.37
N LEU A 215 6.60 13.33 7.69
CA LEU A 215 8.03 13.06 7.63
C LEU A 215 8.67 13.26 9.01
N ALA A 216 8.32 14.33 9.72
CA ALA A 216 8.83 14.59 11.07
C ALA A 216 8.46 13.46 12.05
N VAL A 217 7.21 12.98 12.02
CA VAL A 217 6.78 11.82 12.85
C VAL A 217 7.54 10.57 12.44
N THR A 218 7.67 10.31 11.14
CA THR A 218 8.40 9.12 10.64
C THR A 218 9.86 9.13 11.11
N ILE A 219 10.56 10.26 10.97
CA ILE A 219 11.94 10.42 11.44
C ILE A 219 12.02 10.26 12.95
N GLN A 220 11.10 10.87 13.71
CA GLN A 220 11.06 10.75 15.16
C GLN A 220 10.88 9.28 15.60
N GLN A 221 10.01 8.51 14.93
CA GLN A 221 9.82 7.10 15.23
C GLN A 221 11.10 6.30 14.96
N VAL A 222 11.74 6.51 13.80
CA VAL A 222 13.02 5.86 13.43
C VAL A 222 14.09 6.10 14.48
N LEU A 223 14.28 7.35 14.91
CA LEU A 223 15.29 7.72 15.90
C LEU A 223 14.95 7.22 17.30
N HIS A 224 13.67 7.18 17.68
CA HIS A 224 13.27 6.77 19.02
C HIS A 224 13.38 5.25 19.25
N TYR A 225 13.05 4.45 18.23
CA TYR A 225 13.05 2.99 18.33
C TYR A 225 14.34 2.34 17.80
N ASP A 226 15.37 3.14 17.50
CA ASP A 226 16.64 2.73 16.89
C ASP A 226 16.44 1.70 15.76
N MET A 227 15.52 2.04 14.84
CA MET A 227 15.09 1.10 13.82
C MET A 227 16.18 0.92 12.78
N GLN A 228 16.69 -0.31 12.68
CA GLN A 228 17.62 -0.73 11.66
C GLN A 228 16.89 -1.50 10.56
N TYR A 229 17.27 -1.29 9.31
CA TYR A 229 16.83 -2.11 8.19
C TYR A 229 17.58 -3.45 8.23
N SER A 230 17.13 -4.36 9.07
CA SER A 230 17.72 -5.69 9.22
C SER A 230 16.64 -6.74 9.39
N LEU A 231 16.61 -7.68 8.44
CA LEU A 231 15.60 -8.76 8.36
C LEU A 231 15.59 -9.68 9.58
N PHE A 232 16.64 -9.68 10.40
CA PHE A 232 16.77 -10.52 11.60
C PHE A 232 17.40 -9.77 12.79
N GLY A 233 17.28 -8.45 12.81
CA GLY A 233 17.72 -7.64 13.94
C GLY A 233 16.91 -7.95 15.20
N ALA A 234 17.47 -7.70 16.38
CA ALA A 234 16.78 -7.87 17.67
C ALA A 234 15.47 -7.03 17.80
N HIS A 235 15.22 -6.14 16.84
CA HIS A 235 14.10 -5.20 16.78
C HIS A 235 13.17 -5.41 15.56
N GLU A 236 13.17 -6.61 14.96
CA GLU A 236 12.41 -6.96 13.73
C GLU A 236 10.91 -6.57 13.80
N GLY A 237 10.28 -6.67 14.97
CA GLY A 237 8.88 -6.25 15.16
C GLY A 237 8.66 -4.73 15.12
N ASN A 238 9.67 -3.91 15.43
CA ASN A 238 9.49 -2.48 15.59
C ASN A 238 9.14 -1.79 14.26
N TYR A 239 9.78 -2.18 13.16
CA TYR A 239 9.45 -1.64 11.83
C TYR A 239 7.99 -1.93 11.46
N GLN A 240 7.58 -3.20 11.61
CA GLN A 240 6.24 -3.63 11.26
C GLN A 240 5.17 -2.89 12.08
N PHE A 241 5.40 -2.74 13.39
CA PHE A 241 4.43 -2.14 14.30
C PHE A 241 4.45 -0.61 14.34
N HIS A 242 5.61 0.03 14.18
CA HIS A 242 5.78 1.47 14.35
C HIS A 242 5.96 2.23 13.03
N LEU A 243 6.12 1.57 11.88
CA LEU A 243 6.20 2.25 10.59
C LEU A 243 5.27 1.62 9.56
N TYR A 244 5.41 0.32 9.31
CA TYR A 244 4.82 -0.31 8.12
C TYR A 244 3.30 -0.18 8.03
N ILE A 245 2.59 -0.56 9.11
CA ILE A 245 1.11 -0.56 9.18
C ILE A 245 0.51 0.83 9.47
N LYS A 246 1.35 1.84 9.72
CA LYS A 246 0.93 3.14 10.23
C LYS A 246 0.64 4.10 9.07
N PHE A 247 -0.20 5.11 9.32
CA PHE A 247 -0.64 6.01 8.26
C PHE A 247 0.42 7.05 7.86
N TYR A 248 1.23 7.53 8.81
CA TYR A 248 2.14 8.66 8.61
C TYR A 248 3.26 8.42 7.58
N PRO A 249 3.90 7.25 7.44
CA PRO A 249 4.93 7.09 6.41
C PRO A 249 4.31 6.96 5.01
N ARG A 250 3.02 6.61 4.92
CA ARG A 250 2.28 6.33 3.69
C ARG A 250 1.51 7.54 3.16
N LEU A 251 1.28 8.54 4.00
CA LEU A 251 0.54 9.74 3.65
C LEU A 251 1.22 10.60 2.54
N PRO A 252 2.55 10.79 2.53
CA PRO A 252 3.22 11.57 1.48
C PRO A 252 2.96 11.04 0.07
N VAL A 253 3.06 9.72 -0.13
CA VAL A 253 2.86 9.11 -1.47
C VAL A 253 1.42 9.27 -1.96
N PHE A 254 0.44 9.17 -1.06
CA PHE A 254 -0.95 9.46 -1.39
C PHE A 254 -1.12 10.91 -1.86
N PHE A 255 -0.50 11.88 -1.17
CA PHE A 255 -0.56 13.28 -1.56
C PHE A 255 0.14 13.59 -2.87
N VAL A 256 1.27 12.94 -3.18
CA VAL A 256 1.90 13.04 -4.49
C VAL A 256 0.92 12.62 -5.59
N GLY A 257 0.18 11.53 -5.37
CA GLY A 257 -0.92 11.11 -6.24
C GLY A 257 -2.02 12.16 -6.35
N LEU A 258 -2.48 12.70 -5.23
CA LEU A 258 -3.55 13.71 -5.18
C LEU A 258 -3.19 15.00 -5.92
N CYS A 259 -1.95 15.47 -5.75
CA CYS A 259 -1.45 16.71 -6.32
C CYS A 259 -1.06 16.61 -7.79
N ALA A 260 -0.70 15.42 -8.28
CA ALA A 260 -0.27 15.25 -9.68
C ALA A 260 -1.30 15.79 -10.68
N PRO A 261 -2.61 15.49 -10.57
CA PRO A 261 -3.63 16.12 -11.42
C PRO A 261 -3.82 17.62 -11.19
N TRP A 262 -3.54 18.15 -10.00
CA TRP A 262 -3.66 19.59 -9.72
C TRP A 262 -2.60 20.41 -10.47
N ALA A 263 -1.41 19.84 -10.64
CA ALA A 263 -0.30 20.45 -11.35
C ALA A 263 -0.38 20.27 -12.88
N MET A 264 -1.23 19.36 -13.37
CA MET A 264 -1.42 19.11 -14.79
C MET A 264 -2.72 19.76 -15.30
N PRO A 265 -2.68 20.50 -16.42
CA PRO A 265 -3.91 20.92 -17.10
C PRO A 265 -4.77 19.70 -17.46
N SER A 266 -6.08 19.79 -17.25
CA SER A 266 -7.01 18.67 -17.53
C SER A 266 -6.97 18.20 -19.00
N SER A 267 -6.52 19.06 -19.91
CA SER A 267 -6.31 18.77 -21.34
C SER A 267 -5.04 17.99 -21.65
N GLU A 268 -4.08 17.93 -20.72
CA GLU A 268 -2.75 17.32 -20.93
C GLU A 268 -2.55 16.03 -20.13
N ALA A 269 -3.50 15.68 -19.26
CA ALA A 269 -3.47 14.42 -18.51
C ALA A 269 -3.55 13.22 -19.47
N GLY A 270 -2.39 12.62 -19.73
CA GLY A 270 -2.23 11.52 -20.70
C GLY A 270 -1.73 11.94 -22.09
N ALA A 271 -1.39 13.22 -22.29
CA ALA A 271 -0.70 13.65 -23.49
C ALA A 271 0.76 13.16 -23.44
N VAL A 272 1.17 12.41 -24.47
CA VAL A 272 2.58 12.05 -24.67
C VAL A 272 3.38 13.35 -24.87
N PRO A 273 4.55 13.53 -24.21
CA PRO A 273 5.36 14.72 -24.40
C PRO A 273 5.70 14.91 -25.88
N ARG A 274 5.19 16.01 -26.47
CA ARG A 274 5.32 16.29 -27.91
C ARG A 274 6.65 16.94 -28.29
N SER A 275 7.34 17.57 -27.35
CA SER A 275 8.60 18.28 -27.60
C SER A 275 9.81 17.49 -27.10
N ARG A 276 10.94 17.57 -27.83
CA ARG A 276 12.21 16.93 -27.43
C ARG A 276 12.67 17.35 -26.03
N ARG A 277 12.40 18.61 -25.64
CA ARG A 277 12.71 19.13 -24.31
C ARG A 277 11.84 18.47 -23.23
N ALA A 278 10.54 18.31 -23.48
CA ALA A 278 9.64 17.64 -22.55
C ALA A 278 10.01 16.15 -22.39
N THR A 279 10.33 15.46 -23.48
CA THR A 279 10.80 14.06 -23.42
C THR A 279 12.10 13.94 -22.62
N ALA A 280 13.07 14.84 -22.84
CA ALA A 280 14.32 14.85 -22.08
C ALA A 280 14.10 15.10 -20.58
N LEU A 281 13.20 16.02 -20.21
CA LEU A 281 12.85 16.30 -18.82
C LEU A 281 12.17 15.10 -18.14
N VAL A 282 11.25 14.44 -18.84
CA VAL A 282 10.58 13.22 -18.31
C VAL A 282 11.60 12.11 -18.11
N MET A 283 12.47 11.85 -19.10
CA MET A 283 13.51 10.82 -18.99
C MET A 283 14.50 11.12 -17.87
N LEU A 284 14.93 12.39 -17.72
CA LEU A 284 15.78 12.81 -16.61
C LEU A 284 15.08 12.60 -15.26
N GLY A 285 13.81 12.97 -15.14
CA GLY A 285 13.01 12.74 -13.95
C GLY A 285 12.89 11.25 -13.60
N CYS A 286 12.64 10.39 -14.59
CA CYS A 286 12.63 8.95 -14.41
C CYS A 286 13.99 8.41 -13.96
N LEU A 287 15.09 8.87 -14.55
CA LEU A 287 16.44 8.45 -14.16
C LEU A 287 16.78 8.87 -12.73
N VAL A 288 16.43 10.10 -12.34
CA VAL A 288 16.62 10.58 -10.96
C VAL A 288 15.77 9.75 -9.99
N ALA A 289 14.51 9.46 -10.32
CA ALA A 289 13.66 8.63 -9.47
C ALA A 289 14.21 7.21 -9.30
N VAL A 290 14.71 6.58 -10.38
CA VAL A 290 15.35 5.26 -10.32
C VAL A 290 16.64 5.31 -9.50
N ALA A 291 17.46 6.34 -9.67
CA ALA A 291 18.69 6.51 -8.91
C ALA A 291 18.40 6.69 -7.42
N VAL A 292 17.44 7.55 -7.04
CA VAL A 292 17.03 7.73 -5.65
C VAL A 292 16.46 6.44 -5.08
N GLY A 293 15.60 5.74 -5.81
CA GLY A 293 15.05 4.44 -5.39
C GLY A 293 16.13 3.39 -5.17
N ALA A 294 17.10 3.29 -6.08
CA ALA A 294 18.25 2.39 -5.94
C ALA A 294 19.12 2.77 -4.74
N CYS A 295 19.36 4.06 -4.51
CA CYS A 295 20.05 4.55 -3.32
C CYS A 295 19.31 4.14 -2.04
N CYS A 296 17.99 4.28 -1.98
CA CYS A 296 17.21 3.90 -0.80
C CYS A 296 17.18 2.39 -0.54
N ILE A 297 17.31 1.55 -1.57
CA ILE A 297 17.26 0.09 -1.43
C ILE A 297 18.65 -0.50 -1.15
N PHE A 298 19.69 -0.04 -1.84
CA PHE A 298 21.00 -0.69 -1.86
C PHE A 298 22.09 0.03 -1.06
N LEU A 299 21.89 1.30 -0.67
CA LEU A 299 22.84 1.92 0.24
C LEU A 299 22.54 1.47 1.66
N PRO A 300 23.54 0.99 2.41
CA PRO A 300 23.37 0.70 3.83
C PRO A 300 23.00 2.01 4.56
N ALA A 301 21.97 1.93 5.41
CA ALA A 301 21.64 2.97 6.37
C ALA A 301 22.66 3.02 7.51
#